data_AF-A0A7G2MEB8-F1
#
_entry.id   AF-A0A7G2MEB8-F1
#
_cell.length_a   1.000
_cell.length_b   1.000
_cell.length_c   1.000
_cell.angle_alpha   90.00
_cell.angle_beta   90.00
_cell.angle_gamma   90.00
#
_symmetry.space_group_name_H-M   'P 1'
#
loop_
_entity.id
_entity.type
_entity.pdbx_description
1 polymer ?
#
loop_
_entity_poly.entity_id
_entity_poly.type
_entity_poly.pdbx_seq_one_letter_code
_entity_poly.pdbx_strand_id
1 'polypeptide(L)'
;MKDGKYLFMMLILLVCGITVSAQNKKSDREMFKEGYVLQSKDIHFAPPCEKYEPIMPRLYSIEKRRHETIVTFVQPIYFDSQWVTYGYGYQLVDKKNGDVYMVRRYDGDLPMDRLLIVRGCNRKNILISLVFPKLKRKAKIIDILETNHEKDLTPSNADSKKTEINNILVKKYLVKKQKKGKIYY
;
A
#
# COMPACT_ATOMS: atom_id res chain seq x y z
N MET A 1 17.06 18.27 -46.69
CA MET A 1 15.67 17.75 -46.48
C MET A 1 15.52 16.79 -45.29
N LYS A 2 16.57 16.47 -44.53
CA LYS A 2 16.48 15.65 -43.30
C LYS A 2 16.25 16.50 -42.04
N ASP A 3 16.78 17.72 -41.99
CA ASP A 3 16.83 18.53 -40.75
C ASP A 3 15.47 19.11 -40.31
N GLY A 4 14.61 19.46 -41.28
CA GLY A 4 13.25 19.94 -40.97
C GLY A 4 12.35 18.88 -40.33
N LYS A 5 12.57 17.59 -40.65
CA LYS A 5 11.83 16.48 -40.02
C LYS A 5 12.27 16.25 -38.58
N TYR A 6 13.57 16.39 -38.30
CA TYR A 6 14.10 16.30 -36.94
C TYR A 6 13.66 17.46 -36.06
N LEU A 7 13.68 18.69 -36.59
CA LEU A 7 13.20 19.87 -35.87
C LEU A 7 11.71 19.77 -35.55
N PHE A 8 10.90 19.30 -36.51
CA PHE A 8 9.47 19.08 -36.30
C PHE A 8 9.19 17.96 -35.28
N MET A 9 9.94 16.85 -35.34
CA MET A 9 9.82 15.75 -34.37
C MET A 9 10.25 16.19 -32.96
N MET A 10 11.31 16.99 -32.82
CA MET A 10 11.75 17.56 -31.55
C MET A 10 10.71 18.53 -30.97
N LEU A 11 10.09 19.35 -31.81
CA LEU A 11 9.01 20.24 -31.39
C LEU A 11 7.79 19.46 -30.89
N ILE A 12 7.40 18.38 -31.58
CA ILE A 12 6.31 17.49 -31.13
C ILE A 12 6.66 16.86 -29.78
N LEU A 13 7.85 16.29 -29.62
CA LEU A 13 8.26 15.67 -28.35
C LEU A 13 8.31 16.67 -27.19
N LEU A 14 8.76 17.91 -27.44
CA LEU A 14 8.78 18.98 -26.45
C LEU A 14 7.36 19.38 -26.03
N VAL A 15 6.46 19.58 -26.99
CA VAL A 15 5.05 19.95 -26.73
C VAL A 15 4.31 18.81 -26.03
N CYS A 16 4.51 17.55 -26.46
CA CYS A 16 3.99 16.37 -25.77
C CYS A 16 4.54 16.26 -24.34
N GLY A 17 5.83 16.51 -24.12
CA GLY A 17 6.42 16.50 -22.78
C GLY A 17 5.83 17.55 -21.84
N ILE A 18 5.65 18.79 -22.32
CA ILE A 18 5.07 19.89 -21.54
C ILE A 18 3.60 19.59 -21.19
N THR A 19 2.82 19.10 -22.15
CA THR A 19 1.40 18.79 -21.96
C THR A 19 1.19 17.62 -20.99
N VAL A 20 1.97 16.54 -21.12
CA VAL A 20 1.94 15.40 -20.17
C VAL A 20 2.35 15.84 -18.76
N SER A 21 3.40 16.67 -18.62
CA SER A 21 3.83 17.19 -17.31
C SER A 21 2.75 18.05 -16.65
N ALA A 22 2.08 18.92 -17.42
CA ALA A 22 1.00 19.76 -16.92
C ALA A 22 -0.22 18.93 -16.49
N GLN A 23 -0.57 17.89 -17.26
CA GLN A 23 -1.67 16.98 -16.94
C GLN A 23 -1.39 16.17 -15.66
N ASN A 24 -0.18 15.65 -15.51
CA ASN A 24 0.24 14.93 -14.31
C ASN A 24 0.15 15.83 -13.07
N LYS A 25 0.63 17.08 -13.15
CA LYS A 25 0.52 18.07 -12.05
C LYS A 25 -0.93 18.38 -11.67
N LYS A 26 -1.86 18.39 -12.64
CA LYS A 26 -3.29 18.61 -12.38
C LYS A 26 -3.91 17.41 -11.65
N SER A 27 -3.67 16.20 -12.15
CA SER A 27 -4.14 14.95 -11.54
C SER A 27 -3.64 14.80 -10.11
N ASP A 28 -2.35 15.01 -9.89
CA ASP A 28 -1.73 15.02 -8.57
C ASP A 28 -2.41 16.01 -7.62
N ARG A 29 -2.62 17.24 -8.07
CA ARG A 29 -3.29 18.27 -7.26
C ARG A 29 -4.72 17.88 -6.87
N GLU A 30 -5.47 17.24 -7.77
CA GLU A 30 -6.82 16.74 -7.50
C GLU A 30 -6.77 15.59 -6.47
N MET A 31 -5.89 14.60 -6.67
CA MET A 31 -5.66 13.52 -5.70
C MET A 31 -5.27 14.04 -4.32
N PHE A 32 -4.47 15.11 -4.23
CA PHE A 32 -4.09 15.70 -2.95
C PHE A 32 -5.21 16.49 -2.29
N LYS A 33 -6.06 17.13 -3.08
CA LYS A 33 -7.22 17.88 -2.58
C LYS A 33 -8.28 16.93 -2.02
N GLU A 34 -8.47 15.78 -2.65
CA GLU A 34 -9.49 14.78 -2.28
C GLU A 34 -8.97 13.69 -1.33
N GLY A 35 -7.66 13.65 -1.12
CA GLY A 35 -7.00 12.70 -0.21
C GLY A 35 -7.58 12.74 1.20
N TYR A 36 -7.64 11.56 1.82
CA TYR A 36 -8.14 11.39 3.17
C TYR A 36 -7.00 11.59 4.18
N VAL A 37 -7.09 12.65 4.99
CA VAL A 37 -6.14 12.88 6.08
C VAL A 37 -6.54 12.01 7.27
N LEU A 38 -5.65 11.08 7.65
CA LEU A 38 -5.89 10.17 8.76
C LEU A 38 -6.07 10.97 10.05
N GLN A 39 -7.15 10.66 10.78
CA GLN A 39 -7.40 11.18 12.10
C GLN A 39 -6.62 10.39 13.15
N SER A 40 -6.44 10.94 14.35
CA SER A 40 -5.73 10.23 15.42
C SER A 40 -6.31 8.85 15.75
N LYS A 41 -7.63 8.67 15.58
CA LYS A 41 -8.31 7.39 15.77
C LYS A 41 -7.95 6.33 14.70
N ASP A 42 -7.49 6.78 13.53
CA ASP A 42 -7.15 5.93 12.38
C ASP A 42 -5.67 5.53 12.42
N ILE A 43 -4.86 6.20 13.24
CA ILE A 43 -3.42 5.98 13.35
C ILE A 43 -3.15 5.00 14.48
N HIS A 44 -2.75 3.79 14.09
CA HIS A 44 -2.24 2.79 15.02
C HIS A 44 -0.71 2.78 14.96
N PHE A 45 -0.03 3.09 16.06
CA PHE A 45 1.43 3.00 16.09
C PHE A 45 1.90 1.54 16.19
N ALA A 46 3.00 1.23 15.51
CA ALA A 46 3.66 -0.06 15.71
C ALA A 46 4.29 -0.11 17.11
N PRO A 47 4.36 -1.29 17.74
CA PRO A 47 4.92 -1.42 19.08
C PRO A 47 6.43 -1.12 19.09
N PRO A 48 7.02 -0.76 20.25
CA PRO A 48 8.43 -0.34 20.34
C PRO A 48 9.46 -1.39 19.87
N CYS A 49 9.11 -2.68 19.86
CA CYS A 49 9.96 -3.73 19.32
C CYS A 49 10.19 -3.60 17.80
N GLU A 50 9.28 -2.91 17.11
CA GLU A 50 9.39 -2.60 15.70
C GLU A 50 10.19 -1.33 15.51
N LYS A 51 11.53 -1.47 15.53
CA LYS A 51 12.46 -0.38 15.31
C LYS A 51 12.15 0.36 14.00
N TYR A 52 12.26 1.68 14.04
CA TYR A 52 12.14 2.50 12.84
C TYR A 52 13.33 2.21 11.92
N GLU A 53 13.00 1.74 10.73
CA GLU A 53 13.95 1.55 9.64
C GLU A 53 13.34 2.22 8.42
N PRO A 54 14.07 3.11 7.74
CA PRO A 54 13.55 3.82 6.57
C PRO A 54 13.56 2.91 5.32
N ILE A 55 12.93 1.75 5.42
CA ILE A 55 12.84 0.72 4.38
C ILE A 55 11.38 0.53 3.94
N MET A 56 11.17 -0.17 2.82
CA MET A 56 9.83 -0.51 2.32
C MET A 56 8.93 -1.11 3.41
N PRO A 57 7.59 -0.93 3.31
CA PRO A 57 6.66 -1.53 4.26
C PRO A 57 6.89 -3.02 4.40
N ARG A 58 6.74 -3.52 5.63
CA ARG A 58 7.05 -4.92 5.96
C ARG A 58 5.89 -5.61 6.65
N LEU A 59 5.73 -6.90 6.39
CA LEU A 59 4.69 -7.71 7.01
C LEU A 59 4.86 -7.74 8.53
N TYR A 60 3.84 -7.29 9.24
CA TYR A 60 3.76 -7.35 10.70
C TYR A 60 3.04 -8.62 11.16
N SER A 61 1.81 -8.82 10.69
CA SER A 61 0.98 -9.92 11.17
C SER A 61 -0.07 -10.38 10.16
N ILE A 62 -0.56 -11.60 10.39
CA ILE A 62 -1.70 -12.19 9.69
C ILE A 62 -2.73 -12.62 10.74
N GLU A 63 -3.95 -12.10 10.67
CA GLU A 63 -5.06 -12.50 11.52
C GLU A 63 -6.09 -13.29 10.70
N LYS A 64 -6.48 -14.48 11.16
CA LYS A 64 -7.58 -15.23 10.54
C LYS A 64 -8.86 -15.03 11.35
N ARG A 65 -9.73 -14.14 10.88
CA ARG A 65 -11.07 -13.92 11.44
C ARG A 65 -12.06 -14.96 10.90
N ARG A 66 -13.31 -14.90 11.38
CA ARG A 66 -14.35 -15.89 11.02
C ARG A 66 -14.57 -15.99 9.51
N HIS A 67 -14.58 -14.85 8.80
CA HIS A 67 -14.94 -14.75 7.37
C HIS A 67 -13.89 -14.05 6.50
N GLU A 68 -12.79 -13.61 7.09
CA GLU A 68 -11.80 -12.77 6.43
C GLU A 68 -10.39 -13.02 7.00
N THR A 69 -9.40 -12.56 6.26
CA THR A 69 -7.99 -12.53 6.69
C THR A 69 -7.57 -11.08 6.76
N ILE A 70 -6.94 -10.68 7.85
CA ILE A 70 -6.34 -9.36 7.99
C ILE A 70 -4.84 -9.51 7.84
N VAL A 71 -4.23 -8.69 7.00
CA VAL A 71 -2.78 -8.61 6.86
C VAL A 71 -2.35 -7.22 7.25
N THR A 72 -1.52 -7.13 8.28
CA THR A 72 -1.03 -5.86 8.81
C THR A 72 0.41 -5.64 8.38
N PHE A 73 0.73 -4.43 7.95
CA PHE A 73 2.07 -3.98 7.60
C PHE A 73 2.57 -2.95 8.60
N VAL A 74 3.87 -2.96 8.87
CA VAL A 74 4.56 -1.81 9.45
C VAL A 74 4.89 -0.85 8.32
N GLN A 75 4.32 0.34 8.36
CA GLN A 75 4.55 1.44 7.43
C GLN A 75 5.42 2.52 8.13
N PRO A 76 6.71 2.65 7.76
CA PRO A 76 7.51 3.77 8.22
C PRO A 76 7.04 5.08 7.57
N ILE A 77 7.00 6.13 8.37
CA ILE A 77 6.66 7.49 7.95
C ILE A 77 7.92 8.36 7.99
N TYR A 78 8.38 8.76 6.81
CA TYR A 78 9.60 9.51 6.54
C TYR A 78 9.41 11.02 6.59
N PHE A 79 8.22 11.49 6.24
CA PHE A 79 7.91 12.91 6.07
C PHE A 79 6.87 13.36 7.09
N ASP A 80 6.89 14.65 7.44
CA ASP A 80 5.87 15.25 8.32
C ASP A 80 4.47 15.17 7.73
N SER A 81 4.36 15.08 6.40
CA SER A 81 3.14 14.75 5.66
C SER A 81 3.49 13.73 4.59
N GLN A 82 3.08 12.48 4.75
CA GLN A 82 3.37 11.39 3.83
C GLN A 82 2.11 10.80 3.24
N TRP A 83 2.17 10.48 1.96
CA TRP A 83 1.13 9.72 1.28
C TRP A 83 1.38 8.24 1.42
N VAL A 84 0.31 7.48 1.62
CA VAL A 84 0.33 6.03 1.77
C VAL A 84 -0.74 5.45 0.87
N THR A 85 -0.39 4.45 0.07
CA THR A 85 -1.32 3.79 -0.85
C THR A 85 -1.15 2.29 -0.78
N TYR A 86 -2.20 1.60 -0.32
CA TYR A 86 -2.40 0.18 -0.53
C TYR A 86 -3.64 0.01 -1.42
N GLY A 87 -3.40 -0.10 -2.72
CA GLY A 87 -4.45 -0.12 -3.74
C GLY A 87 -5.20 -1.45 -3.87
N TYR A 88 -6.10 -1.50 -4.84
CA TYR A 88 -6.88 -2.67 -5.26
C TYR A 88 -6.05 -3.78 -5.89
N GLY A 89 -4.81 -3.47 -6.31
CA GLY A 89 -3.87 -4.47 -6.84
C GLY A 89 -3.27 -5.43 -5.80
N TYR A 90 -3.51 -5.25 -4.50
CA TYR A 90 -2.96 -6.14 -3.48
C TYR A 90 -3.65 -7.51 -3.49
N GLN A 91 -2.84 -8.57 -3.47
CA GLN A 91 -3.33 -9.95 -3.46
C GLN A 91 -2.46 -10.87 -2.60
N LEU A 92 -3.10 -11.91 -2.04
CA LEU A 92 -2.41 -13.06 -1.45
C LEU A 92 -2.46 -14.22 -2.43
N VAL A 93 -1.36 -14.92 -2.63
CA VAL A 93 -1.28 -16.11 -3.49
C VAL A 93 -0.88 -17.32 -2.66
N ASP A 94 -1.73 -18.35 -2.57
CA ASP A 94 -1.37 -19.62 -1.92
C ASP A 94 -0.40 -20.40 -2.80
N LYS A 95 0.83 -20.61 -2.34
CA LYS A 95 1.87 -21.29 -3.12
C LYS A 95 1.58 -22.74 -3.42
N LYS A 96 0.70 -23.38 -2.64
CA LYS A 96 0.43 -24.80 -2.82
C LYS A 96 -0.43 -25.06 -4.05
N ASN A 97 -1.42 -24.22 -4.31
CA ASN A 97 -2.44 -24.47 -5.33
C ASN A 97 -2.69 -23.29 -6.26
N GLY A 98 -2.04 -22.15 -6.04
CA GLY A 98 -2.21 -20.95 -6.85
C GLY A 98 -3.49 -20.16 -6.58
N ASP A 99 -4.22 -20.45 -5.50
CA ASP A 99 -5.42 -19.67 -5.15
C ASP A 99 -5.02 -18.20 -4.92
N VAL A 100 -5.73 -17.28 -5.57
CA VAL A 100 -5.54 -15.83 -5.44
C VAL A 100 -6.66 -15.23 -4.58
N TYR A 101 -6.28 -14.40 -3.61
CA TYR A 101 -7.18 -13.71 -2.70
C TYR A 101 -6.96 -12.21 -2.86
N MET A 102 -7.84 -11.53 -3.60
CA MET A 102 -7.76 -10.09 -3.82
C MET A 102 -8.12 -9.30 -2.56
N VAL A 103 -7.46 -8.18 -2.32
CA VAL A 103 -7.82 -7.24 -1.26
C VAL A 103 -9.27 -6.77 -1.44
N ARG A 104 -9.96 -6.50 -0.33
CA ARG A 104 -11.33 -6.00 -0.33
C ARG A 104 -11.43 -4.55 0.12
N ARG A 105 -10.67 -4.20 1.16
CA ARG A 105 -10.70 -2.89 1.84
C ARG A 105 -9.54 -2.79 2.83
N TYR A 106 -9.34 -1.60 3.37
CA TYR A 106 -8.64 -1.42 4.64
C TYR A 106 -9.48 -1.97 5.81
N ASP A 107 -8.80 -2.43 6.86
CA ASP A 107 -9.44 -2.64 8.16
C ASP A 107 -9.63 -1.28 8.85
N GLY A 108 -10.79 -1.01 9.45
CA GLY A 108 -11.08 0.28 10.10
C GLY A 108 -11.76 1.35 9.23
N ASP A 109 -12.51 0.95 8.19
CA ASP A 109 -13.36 1.82 7.37
C ASP A 109 -12.65 2.98 6.65
N LEU A 110 -11.34 2.85 6.40
CA LEU A 110 -10.59 3.80 5.59
C LEU A 110 -11.00 3.73 4.11
N PRO A 111 -11.06 4.87 3.41
CA PRO A 111 -11.41 4.91 2.00
C PRO A 111 -10.29 4.28 1.16
N MET A 112 -10.69 3.44 0.20
CA MET A 112 -9.76 2.76 -0.71
C MET A 112 -9.69 3.44 -2.08
N ASP A 113 -10.65 4.31 -2.36
CA ASP A 113 -10.78 5.16 -3.54
C ASP A 113 -10.07 6.51 -3.39
N ARG A 114 -9.31 6.71 -2.31
CA ARG A 114 -8.61 7.97 -1.99
C ARG A 114 -7.19 7.74 -1.53
N LEU A 115 -6.34 8.73 -1.80
CA LEU A 115 -4.99 8.79 -1.26
C LEU A 115 -5.04 8.97 0.26
N LEU A 116 -4.34 8.14 1.02
CA LEU A 116 -4.22 8.33 2.47
C LEU A 116 -3.09 9.30 2.79
N ILE A 117 -3.35 10.28 3.65
CA ILE A 117 -2.37 11.30 4.06
C ILE A 117 -2.13 11.17 5.56
N VAL A 118 -0.91 10.79 5.93
CA VAL A 118 -0.44 10.70 7.31
C VAL A 118 0.31 11.97 7.67
N ARG A 119 -0.05 12.62 8.78
CA ARG A 119 0.62 13.86 9.25
C ARG A 119 1.14 13.72 10.67
N GLY A 120 2.26 14.38 10.98
CA GLY A 120 2.82 14.45 12.34
C GLY A 120 3.40 13.14 12.87
N CYS A 121 3.66 12.17 11.99
CA CYS A 121 4.20 10.85 12.32
C CYS A 121 5.64 10.64 11.83
N ASN A 122 6.36 11.70 11.50
CA ASN A 122 7.73 11.61 11.01
C ASN A 122 8.64 10.80 11.95
N ARG A 123 9.44 9.90 11.36
CA ARG A 123 10.31 8.93 12.02
C ARG A 123 9.58 7.95 12.95
N LYS A 124 8.29 7.70 12.70
CA LYS A 124 7.49 6.71 13.42
C LYS A 124 7.02 5.62 12.48
N ASN A 125 6.75 4.46 13.06
CA ASN A 125 6.11 3.34 12.40
C ASN A 125 4.62 3.34 12.74
N ILE A 126 3.77 3.29 11.72
CA ILE A 126 2.34 3.04 11.87
C ILE A 126 1.98 1.65 11.35
N LEU A 127 0.84 1.13 11.76
CA LEU A 127 0.27 -0.12 11.28
C LEU A 127 -0.83 0.19 10.26
N ILE A 128 -0.73 -0.42 9.08
CA ILE A 128 -1.78 -0.39 8.07
C ILE A 128 -2.26 -1.82 7.83
N SER A 129 -3.58 -2.00 7.90
CA SER A 129 -4.21 -3.31 7.82
C SER A 129 -5.11 -3.41 6.61
N LEU A 130 -4.94 -4.50 5.85
CA LEU A 130 -5.75 -4.84 4.70
C LEU A 130 -6.59 -6.08 4.96
N VAL A 131 -7.83 -6.05 4.44
CA VAL A 131 -8.78 -7.15 4.57
C VAL A 131 -8.85 -7.93 3.26
N PHE A 132 -8.66 -9.24 3.37
CA PHE A 132 -8.74 -10.21 2.28
C PHE A 132 -9.83 -11.24 2.54
N PRO A 133 -10.29 -11.97 1.51
CA PRO A 133 -11.06 -13.19 1.72
C PRO A 133 -10.32 -14.15 2.67
N LYS A 134 -11.10 -15.00 3.33
CA LYS A 134 -10.54 -15.96 4.28
C LYS A 134 -9.57 -16.92 3.58
N LEU A 135 -8.31 -16.91 4.01
CA LEU A 135 -7.33 -17.89 3.58
C LEU A 135 -7.79 -19.29 4.00
N LYS A 136 -7.77 -20.23 3.06
CA LYS A 136 -8.10 -21.63 3.35
C LYS A 136 -7.21 -22.16 4.48
N ARG A 137 -7.74 -23.08 5.29
CA ARG A 137 -7.01 -23.67 6.44
C ARG A 137 -5.68 -24.31 6.03
N LYS A 138 -5.61 -24.84 4.81
CA LYS A 138 -4.44 -25.54 4.26
C LYS A 138 -3.37 -24.60 3.67
N ALA A 139 -3.66 -23.30 3.51
CA ALA A 139 -2.68 -22.32 3.04
C ALA A 139 -1.59 -22.13 4.11
N LYS A 140 -0.38 -22.61 3.80
CA LYS A 140 0.78 -22.59 4.72
C LYS A 140 1.82 -21.56 4.32
N ILE A 141 2.05 -21.41 3.01
CA ILE A 141 3.02 -20.49 2.43
C ILE A 141 2.26 -19.64 1.44
N ILE A 142 2.38 -18.32 1.56
CA ILE A 142 1.74 -17.37 0.65
C ILE A 142 2.77 -16.37 0.13
N ASP A 143 2.48 -15.80 -1.03
CA ASP A 143 3.12 -14.56 -1.49
C ASP A 143 2.12 -13.41 -1.31
N ILE A 144 2.62 -12.21 -0.98
CA ILE A 144 1.87 -10.96 -1.01
C ILE A 144 2.40 -10.16 -2.19
N LEU A 145 1.53 -9.87 -3.15
CA LEU A 145 1.90 -9.16 -4.37
C LEU A 145 1.02 -7.93 -4.52
N GLU A 146 1.60 -6.86 -5.04
CA GLU A 146 0.89 -5.70 -5.55
C GLU A 146 0.98 -5.71 -7.08
N THR A 147 -0.16 -5.81 -7.75
CA THR A 147 -0.26 -5.69 -9.20
C THR A 147 -0.83 -4.32 -9.59
N ASN A 148 -0.85 -4.01 -10.89
CA ASN A 148 -1.57 -2.83 -11.37
C ASN A 148 -3.07 -3.11 -11.34
N HIS A 149 -3.85 -2.16 -10.82
CA HIS A 149 -5.30 -2.18 -10.89
C HIS A 149 -5.81 -0.83 -11.42
N GLU A 150 -6.84 -0.85 -12.27
CA GLU A 150 -7.38 0.34 -12.95
C GLU A 150 -7.87 1.45 -12.00
N LYS A 151 -8.27 1.05 -10.79
CA LYS A 151 -8.76 1.93 -9.72
C LYS A 151 -7.65 2.47 -8.80
N ASP A 152 -6.40 2.07 -9.02
CA ASP A 152 -5.30 2.49 -8.16
C ASP A 152 -4.91 3.94 -8.47
N LEU A 153 -4.92 4.76 -7.43
CA LEU A 153 -4.37 6.11 -7.49
C LEU A 153 -2.85 6.05 -7.41
N THR A 154 -2.18 6.44 -8.48
CA THR A 154 -0.71 6.49 -8.54
C THR A 154 -0.28 7.94 -8.69
N PRO A 155 0.18 8.61 -7.60
CA PRO A 155 0.71 9.96 -7.72
C PRO A 155 1.99 9.95 -8.59
N SER A 156 2.28 11.06 -9.27
CA SER A 156 3.40 11.11 -10.23
C SER A 156 4.79 10.86 -9.61
N ASN A 157 4.91 10.98 -8.28
CA ASN A 157 6.11 10.71 -7.50
C ASN A 157 6.09 9.33 -6.81
N ALA A 158 5.10 8.48 -7.06
CA ALA A 158 5.08 7.13 -6.54
C ALA A 158 6.31 6.37 -7.03
N ASP A 159 6.95 5.61 -6.12
CA ASP A 159 7.96 4.64 -6.53
C ASP A 159 7.30 3.61 -7.45
N SER A 160 7.94 3.30 -8.58
CA SER A 160 7.46 2.28 -9.51
C SER A 160 7.62 0.87 -8.93
N LYS A 161 8.33 0.73 -7.81
CA LYS A 161 8.53 -0.54 -7.12
C LYS A 161 7.27 -0.99 -6.39
N LYS A 162 6.59 -1.96 -7.00
CA LYS A 162 5.46 -2.68 -6.41
C LYS A 162 5.89 -3.53 -5.22
N THR A 163 4.99 -3.68 -4.25
CA THR A 163 5.22 -4.56 -3.11
C THR A 163 5.22 -6.03 -3.55
N GLU A 164 6.30 -6.73 -3.21
CA GLU A 164 6.44 -8.16 -3.42
C GLU A 164 7.10 -8.79 -2.20
N ILE A 165 6.34 -9.60 -1.45
CA ILE A 165 6.83 -10.32 -0.27
C ILE A 165 6.53 -11.80 -0.47
N ASN A 166 7.57 -12.57 -0.78
CA ASN A 166 7.44 -13.96 -1.18
C ASN A 166 7.73 -14.95 -0.05
N ASN A 167 7.22 -16.17 -0.21
CA ASN A 167 7.49 -17.33 0.63
C ASN A 167 7.15 -17.10 2.12
N ILE A 168 6.07 -16.37 2.40
CA ILE A 168 5.62 -16.08 3.76
C ILE A 168 5.03 -17.35 4.36
N LEU A 169 5.73 -17.87 5.37
CA LEU A 169 5.21 -18.93 6.21
C LEU A 169 4.12 -18.37 7.14
N VAL A 170 2.84 -18.60 6.80
CA VAL A 170 1.67 -18.01 7.47
C VAL A 170 1.72 -18.18 8.99
N LYS A 171 2.13 -19.35 9.48
CA LYS A 171 2.21 -19.64 10.93
C LYS A 171 3.18 -18.73 11.70
N LYS A 172 4.19 -18.16 11.04
CA LYS A 172 5.19 -17.27 11.67
C LYS A 172 4.58 -15.92 12.03
N TYR A 173 3.68 -15.43 11.18
CA TYR A 173 3.03 -14.11 11.32
C TYR A 173 1.61 -14.21 11.88
N LEU A 174 1.10 -15.44 12.06
CA LEU A 174 -0.25 -15.65 12.57
C LEU A 174 -0.37 -15.06 13.98
N VAL A 175 -1.29 -14.11 14.15
CA VAL A 175 -1.62 -13.57 15.47
C VAL A 175 -2.07 -14.73 16.35
N LYS A 176 -1.28 -15.04 17.37
CA LYS A 176 -1.68 -16.01 18.39
C LYS A 176 -2.82 -15.37 19.18
N LYS A 177 -3.97 -16.04 19.26
CA LYS A 177 -5.11 -15.59 20.10
C LYS A 177 -4.55 -15.16 21.47
N GLN A 178 -4.62 -13.86 21.76
CA GLN A 178 -4.39 -13.37 23.10
C GLN A 178 -5.58 -13.85 23.95
N LYS A 179 -5.31 -14.48 25.10
CA LYS A 179 -6.33 -14.64 26.13
C LYS A 179 -6.86 -13.24 26.44
N LYS A 180 -8.20 -13.05 26.43
CA LYS A 180 -8.87 -11.79 26.80
C LYS A 180 -8.10 -11.08 27.92
N GLY A 181 -7.61 -9.86 27.68
CA GLY A 181 -7.31 -8.93 28.78
C GLY A 181 -5.96 -8.19 28.81
N LYS A 182 -5.03 -8.31 27.85
CA LYS A 182 -3.82 -7.45 27.87
C LYS A 182 -3.46 -6.93 26.48
N ILE A 183 -3.77 -5.66 26.25
CA ILE A 183 -3.25 -4.84 25.15
C ILE A 183 -1.90 -4.30 25.65
N TYR A 184 -0.80 -4.72 25.01
CA TYR A 184 0.46 -3.98 25.12
C TYR A 184 0.52 -3.08 23.88
N TYR A 185 0.45 -1.77 24.13
CA TYR A 185 0.80 -0.72 23.18
C TYR A 185 2.32 -0.61 23.08
#